data_AF-A0A9E2LW63-F1
#
_entry.id   AF-A0A9E2LW63-F1
#
_cell.length_a   1.000
_cell.length_b   1.000
_cell.length_c   1.000
_cell.angle_alpha   90.00
_cell.angle_beta   90.00
_cell.angle_gamma   90.00
#
_symmetry.space_group_name_H-M   'P 1'
#
loop_
_entity.id
_entity.type
_entity.pdbx_description
1 polymer ?
#
loop_
_entity_poly.entity_id
_entity_poly.type
_entity_poly.pdbx_seq_one_letter_code
_entity_poly.pdbx_strand_id
1 'polypeptide(L)'
;MKRTSLLFIMSLTFIVSLLSTSCDDGGKKSNNNNVNNTNNAVCGNSILETGETCDGTDLGTLTCETVEGDFTGGTLACTAGCALDTAGCTTG
;
A
#
# COMPACT_ATOMS: atom_id res chain seq x y z
N MET A 1 -12.72 -38.66 34.11
CA MET A 1 -13.59 -37.59 33.57
C MET A 1 -12.70 -36.46 33.04
N LYS A 2 -12.30 -36.49 31.75
CA LYS A 2 -11.48 -35.46 31.03
C LYS A 2 -11.00 -36.05 29.69
N ARG A 3 -11.88 -36.56 28.84
CA ARG A 3 -11.44 -37.18 27.56
C ARG A 3 -12.34 -36.93 26.33
N THR A 4 -13.44 -36.21 26.46
CA THR A 4 -14.34 -35.92 25.31
C THR A 4 -14.27 -34.50 24.76
N SER A 5 -13.51 -33.58 25.40
CA SER A 5 -13.44 -32.16 24.96
C SER A 5 -12.15 -31.77 24.23
N LEU A 6 -11.19 -32.69 24.05
CA LEU A 6 -9.92 -32.38 23.37
C LEU A 6 -9.92 -32.75 21.87
N LEU A 7 -10.92 -33.50 21.40
CA LEU A 7 -11.06 -33.92 19.99
C LEU A 7 -11.87 -32.93 19.13
N PHE A 8 -12.60 -31.99 19.74
CA PHE A 8 -13.45 -31.03 19.00
C PHE A 8 -12.81 -29.66 18.76
N ILE A 9 -11.68 -29.35 19.41
CA ILE A 9 -11.02 -28.03 19.32
C ILE A 9 -9.84 -28.06 18.33
N MET A 10 -9.34 -29.26 17.97
CA MET A 10 -8.27 -29.44 16.98
C MET A 10 -8.76 -29.43 15.52
N SER A 11 -10.06 -29.33 15.25
CA SER A 11 -10.62 -29.27 13.89
C SER A 11 -10.98 -27.85 13.42
N LEU A 12 -11.08 -26.86 14.32
CA LEU A 12 -11.46 -25.49 13.93
C LEU A 12 -10.27 -24.51 13.86
N THR A 13 -9.13 -24.82 14.49
CA THR A 13 -7.91 -24.00 14.39
C THR A 13 -6.77 -24.67 13.61
N PHE A 14 -6.97 -25.89 13.08
CA PHE A 14 -5.98 -26.59 12.26
C PHE A 14 -6.30 -26.58 10.74
N ILE A 15 -7.43 -25.99 10.33
CA ILE A 15 -7.79 -25.82 8.90
C ILE A 15 -7.36 -24.43 8.37
N VAL A 16 -7.00 -23.48 9.23
CA VAL A 16 -6.63 -22.11 8.83
C VAL A 16 -5.12 -21.90 8.93
N SER A 17 -4.31 -22.76 8.31
CA SER A 17 -2.86 -22.52 8.20
C SER A 17 -2.20 -23.06 6.93
N LEU A 18 -2.95 -23.59 5.95
CA LEU A 18 -2.35 -24.14 4.72
C LEU A 18 -2.97 -23.59 3.41
N LEU A 19 -3.73 -22.49 3.46
CA LEU A 19 -4.23 -21.81 2.25
C LEU A 19 -3.69 -20.37 2.10
N SER A 20 -2.58 -20.06 2.76
CA SER A 20 -1.86 -18.80 2.54
C SER A 20 -0.37 -19.06 2.32
N THR A 21 -0.03 -20.09 1.53
CA THR A 21 1.15 -20.00 0.67
C THR A 21 0.80 -19.04 -0.46
N SER A 22 1.14 -17.78 -0.22
CA SER A 22 1.41 -16.69 -1.16
C SER A 22 1.29 -16.97 -2.66
N CYS A 23 0.59 -16.06 -3.33
CA CYS A 23 0.57 -15.87 -4.79
C CYS A 23 2.01 -15.65 -5.32
N ASP A 24 2.47 -16.51 -6.23
CA ASP A 24 3.68 -16.28 -7.04
C ASP A 24 3.23 -15.99 -8.48
N ASP A 25 2.85 -14.74 -8.75
CA ASP A 25 2.80 -14.20 -10.11
C ASP A 25 4.14 -13.51 -10.38
N GLY A 26 5.10 -14.31 -10.84
CA GLY A 26 6.38 -13.86 -11.32
C GLY A 26 6.26 -12.73 -12.34
N GLY A 27 6.93 -11.61 -12.04
CA GLY A 27 7.46 -10.70 -13.05
C GLY A 27 6.46 -9.80 -13.77
N LYS A 28 6.02 -8.71 -13.11
CA LYS A 28 5.80 -7.46 -13.84
C LYS A 28 7.16 -6.85 -14.20
N LYS A 29 7.81 -7.39 -15.23
CA LYS A 29 8.73 -6.58 -16.02
C LYS A 29 7.86 -5.57 -16.74
N SER A 30 7.73 -4.37 -16.18
CA SER A 30 7.25 -3.23 -16.96
C SER A 30 8.20 -3.09 -18.15
N ASN A 31 7.72 -3.52 -19.32
CA ASN A 31 8.33 -3.12 -20.57
C ASN A 31 8.05 -1.61 -20.67
N ASN A 32 9.10 -0.82 -20.50
CA ASN A 32 9.09 0.60 -20.76
C ASN A 32 9.25 0.84 -22.27
N ASN A 33 8.31 0.35 -23.07
CA ASN A 33 8.04 0.88 -24.39
C ASN A 33 6.63 0.49 -24.86
N ASN A 34 5.60 0.88 -24.10
CA ASN A 34 4.27 1.04 -24.69
C ASN A 34 3.92 2.53 -24.75
N VAL A 35 4.23 3.15 -25.88
CA VAL A 35 3.89 4.54 -26.21
C VAL A 35 2.38 4.74 -26.45
N ASN A 36 1.53 3.79 -26.05
CA ASN A 36 0.08 3.87 -26.15
C ASN A 36 -0.60 3.17 -24.96
N ASN A 37 -0.42 3.70 -23.75
CA ASN A 37 -1.30 3.42 -22.63
C ASN A 37 -1.93 4.74 -22.15
N THR A 38 -3.06 5.10 -22.75
CA THR A 38 -3.80 6.34 -22.46
C THR A 38 -4.61 6.28 -21.16
N ASN A 39 -4.28 5.35 -20.25
CA ASN A 39 -4.85 5.19 -18.91
C ASN A 39 -3.81 4.57 -17.94
N ASN A 40 -2.54 4.94 -18.11
CA ASN A 40 -1.45 4.61 -17.20
C ASN A 40 -1.10 5.85 -16.39
N ALA A 41 -1.54 5.97 -15.15
CA ALA A 41 -0.86 6.90 -14.25
C ALA A 41 0.62 6.45 -14.14
N VAL A 42 1.57 7.33 -14.47
CA VAL A 42 3.00 7.02 -14.57
C VAL A 42 3.73 7.57 -13.35
N CYS A 43 3.82 6.73 -12.32
CA CYS A 43 4.53 7.09 -11.11
C CYS A 43 5.99 7.51 -11.34
N GLY A 44 6.35 8.67 -10.79
CA GLY A 44 7.67 9.29 -10.86
C GLY A 44 7.85 10.20 -12.08
N ASN A 45 6.78 10.60 -12.77
CA ASN A 45 6.84 11.56 -13.88
C ASN A 45 6.66 13.03 -13.45
N SER A 46 6.49 13.28 -12.15
CA SER A 46 6.23 14.58 -11.51
C SER A 46 4.92 15.25 -11.93
N ILE A 47 3.94 14.46 -12.38
CA ILE A 47 2.61 14.92 -12.79
C ILE A 47 1.59 14.08 -12.02
N LEU A 48 0.76 14.70 -11.19
CA LEU A 48 -0.30 13.95 -10.51
C LEU A 48 -1.42 13.56 -11.49
N GLU A 49 -1.49 12.27 -11.83
CA GLU A 49 -2.49 11.74 -12.75
C GLU A 49 -3.69 11.12 -12.03
N THR A 50 -4.80 10.93 -12.76
CA THR A 50 -5.98 10.28 -12.19
C THR A 50 -5.68 8.83 -11.85
N GLY A 51 -5.69 8.51 -10.56
CA GLY A 51 -5.37 7.18 -10.02
C GLY A 51 -4.09 7.15 -9.17
N GLU A 52 -3.30 8.22 -9.19
CA GLU A 52 -2.19 8.42 -8.26
C GLU A 52 -2.64 9.19 -7.01
N THR A 53 -1.99 8.89 -5.89
CA THR A 53 -2.19 9.65 -4.65
C THR A 53 -1.21 10.83 -4.58
N CYS A 54 -0.01 10.66 -5.12
CA CYS A 54 1.02 11.68 -5.27
C CYS A 54 1.97 11.24 -6.41
N ASP A 55 2.72 12.18 -6.99
CA ASP A 55 3.83 11.88 -7.89
C ASP A 55 5.02 12.83 -7.64
N GLY A 56 6.11 12.29 -7.12
CA GLY A 56 7.33 13.05 -6.85
C GLY A 56 7.09 14.17 -5.83
N THR A 57 7.06 15.42 -6.30
CA THR A 57 6.73 16.60 -5.47
C THR A 57 5.28 17.06 -5.63
N ASP A 58 4.55 16.50 -6.59
CA ASP A 58 3.14 16.82 -6.79
C ASP A 58 2.29 15.97 -5.83
N LEU A 59 1.89 16.58 -4.72
CA LEU A 59 1.05 15.96 -3.69
C LEU A 59 -0.43 16.33 -3.88
N GLY A 60 -0.77 17.08 -4.94
CA GLY A 60 -2.09 17.65 -5.13
C GLY A 60 -2.48 18.57 -3.98
N THR A 61 -3.56 18.23 -3.27
CA THR A 61 -4.05 18.98 -2.10
C THR A 61 -3.63 18.37 -0.76
N LEU A 62 -2.78 17.34 -0.79
CA LEU A 62 -2.37 16.62 0.41
C LEU A 62 -1.22 17.34 1.11
N THR A 63 -1.34 17.46 2.43
CA THR A 63 -0.33 17.99 3.35
C THR A 63 -0.30 17.10 4.58
N CYS A 64 0.71 17.24 5.44
CA CYS A 64 0.73 16.50 6.71
C CYS A 64 -0.57 16.70 7.51
N GLU A 65 -1.16 17.90 7.48
CA GLU A 65 -2.40 18.23 8.20
C GLU A 65 -3.67 17.62 7.59
N THR A 66 -3.65 17.26 6.30
CA THR A 66 -4.83 16.69 5.61
C THR A 66 -4.78 15.17 5.48
N VAL A 67 -3.61 14.56 5.70
CA VAL A 67 -3.48 13.11 5.75
C VAL A 67 -3.84 12.58 7.13
N GLU A 68 -4.27 11.33 7.19
CA GLU A 68 -4.59 10.65 8.43
C GLU A 68 -3.34 10.57 9.35
N GLY A 69 -3.47 10.99 10.62
CA GLY A 69 -2.41 10.79 11.61
C GLY A 69 -2.18 11.90 12.65
N ASP A 70 -3.15 12.79 12.90
CA ASP A 70 -3.05 13.86 13.90
C ASP A 70 -1.78 14.73 13.76
N PHE A 71 -1.27 14.86 12.54
CA PHE A 71 -0.13 15.71 12.27
C PHE A 71 -0.56 17.17 12.21
N THR A 72 0.27 18.04 12.78
CA THR A 72 0.04 19.48 12.86
C THR A 72 0.97 20.27 11.92
N GLY A 73 1.87 19.57 11.22
CA GLY A 73 2.80 20.18 10.28
C GLY A 73 3.87 19.19 9.82
N GLY A 74 4.96 19.73 9.25
CA GLY A 74 6.11 18.97 8.76
C GLY A 74 6.21 18.94 7.24
N THR A 75 6.95 17.97 6.71
CA THR A 75 7.16 17.78 5.27
C THR A 75 6.58 16.44 4.83
N LEU A 76 5.51 16.49 4.05
CA LEU A 76 4.94 15.33 3.38
C LEU A 76 5.74 15.06 2.11
N ALA A 77 6.05 13.80 1.83
CA ALA A 77 6.75 13.40 0.61
C ALA A 77 5.99 12.31 -0.14
N CYS A 78 6.33 12.12 -1.41
CA CYS A 78 5.88 11.00 -2.20
C CYS A 78 7.03 9.99 -2.38
N THR A 79 6.76 8.73 -2.10
CA THR A 79 7.71 7.65 -2.37
C THR A 79 7.82 7.37 -3.87
N ALA A 80 8.89 6.68 -4.29
CA ALA A 80 9.03 6.21 -5.68
C ALA A 80 7.96 5.18 -6.10
N GLY A 81 7.11 4.72 -5.17
CA GLY A 81 5.95 3.88 -5.43
C GLY A 81 4.62 4.64 -5.40
N CYS A 82 4.63 5.98 -5.43
CA CYS A 82 3.44 6.85 -5.39
C CYS A 82 2.55 6.65 -4.16
N ALA A 83 3.17 6.21 -3.05
CA ALA A 83 2.60 6.23 -1.72
C ALA A 83 3.10 7.46 -0.96
N LEU A 84 2.25 8.01 -0.10
CA LEU A 84 2.61 9.10 0.81
C LEU A 84 3.62 8.62 1.85
N ASP A 85 4.65 9.44 2.07
CA ASP A 85 5.62 9.28 3.14
C ASP A 85 5.39 10.36 4.18
N THR A 86 4.84 9.94 5.33
CA THR A 86 4.56 10.81 6.48
C THR A 86 5.71 10.82 7.50
N ALA A 87 6.86 10.20 7.22
CA ALA A 87 7.99 10.18 8.15
C ALA A 87 8.53 11.58 8.46
N GLY A 88 8.34 12.55 7.56
CA GLY A 88 8.67 13.95 7.76
C GLY A 88 7.56 14.79 8.43
N CYS A 89 6.40 14.20 8.73
CA CYS A 89 5.30 14.88 9.40
C CYS A 89 5.51 14.92 10.91
N THR A 90 5.04 16.00 11.54
CA THR A 90 5.18 16.24 12.98
C THR A 90 3.82 16.30 13.66
N THR A 91 3.71 15.68 14.84
CA THR A 91 2.54 15.76 15.72
C THR A 91 2.73 16.87 16.75
N GLY A 92 1.66 17.58 17.10
CA GLY A 92 1.65 18.67 18.09
C GLY A 92 1.21 18.23 19.48
#